data_AF-A0A4Q3T8M9-F1
#
_entry.id   AF-A0A4Q3T8M9-F1
#
_cell.length_a   1.000
_cell.length_b   1.000
_cell.length_c   1.000
_cell.angle_alpha   90.00
_cell.angle_beta   90.00
_cell.angle_gamma   90.00
#
_symmetry.space_group_name_H-M   'P 1'
#
loop_
_entity.id
_entity.type
_entity.pdbx_description
1 polymer ?
#
loop_
_entity_poly.entity_id
_entity_poly.type
_entity_poly.pdbx_seq_one_letter_code
_entity_poly.pdbx_strand_id
1 'polypeptide(L)'
;MSFFAVLFALIIEQARPLARGNLIHASLRRWARWTSRSLDAGKPAHGWVAWGMAVLAPALLTLAVHWLLWSVNVALAFVWSVAVLYVTLGFRQFSHYFTDIRDALDDGDEATARELLAQWRQVDASELPRSEIVRHVIEYSVLAAHRHVFGVLAWFSVLAALGLGPAGAVLYRLSEFVSRYWAYKSRSTGE
;
A
#
# COMPACT_ATOMS: atom_id res chain seq x y z
N MET A 1 7.38 -22.09 -2.52
CA MET A 1 8.15 -20.83 -2.60
C MET A 1 7.40 -19.63 -2.01
N SER A 2 6.08 -19.52 -2.18
CA SER A 2 5.30 -18.35 -1.76
C SER A 2 5.32 -18.05 -0.26
N PHE A 3 5.21 -19.06 0.61
CA PHE A 3 5.30 -18.87 2.07
C PHE A 3 6.64 -18.28 2.51
N PHE A 4 7.75 -18.87 2.04
CA PHE A 4 9.09 -18.34 2.33
C PHE A 4 9.26 -16.93 1.77
N ALA A 5 8.69 -16.61 0.61
CA ALA A 5 8.79 -15.26 0.06
C ALA A 5 8.11 -14.23 0.96
N VAL A 6 6.94 -14.58 1.51
CA VAL A 6 6.24 -13.76 2.52
C VAL A 6 7.06 -13.66 3.81
N LEU A 7 7.59 -14.76 4.32
CA LEU A 7 8.40 -14.77 5.54
C LEU A 7 9.63 -13.88 5.40
N PHE A 8 10.40 -14.03 4.32
CA PHE A 8 11.58 -13.20 4.07
C PHE A 8 11.22 -11.73 3.86
N ALA A 9 10.15 -11.43 3.13
CA ALA A 9 9.69 -10.05 2.95
C ALA A 9 9.32 -9.39 4.29
N LEU A 10 8.64 -10.13 5.18
CA LEU A 10 8.31 -9.65 6.52
C LEU A 10 9.56 -9.47 7.40
N ILE A 11 10.52 -10.40 7.36
CA ILE A 11 11.78 -10.28 8.10
C ILE A 11 12.57 -9.04 7.63
N ILE A 12 12.66 -8.83 6.31
CA ILE A 12 13.36 -7.67 5.75
C ILE A 12 12.64 -6.37 6.13
N GLU A 13 11.31 -6.33 6.09
CA GLU A 13 10.51 -5.17 6.52
C GLU A 13 10.70 -4.85 8.03
N GLN A 14 10.88 -5.88 8.87
CA GLN A 14 11.21 -5.69 10.28
C GLN A 14 12.63 -5.14 10.50
N ALA A 15 13.60 -5.62 9.71
CA ALA A 15 15.00 -5.21 9.82
C ALA A 15 15.29 -3.83 9.20
N ARG A 16 14.67 -3.52 8.06
CA ARG A 16 14.82 -2.25 7.33
C ARG A 16 13.47 -1.75 6.82
N PRO A 17 12.75 -0.93 7.60
CA PRO A 17 11.56 -0.25 7.11
C PRO A 17 11.85 0.48 5.80
N LEU A 18 11.00 0.30 4.80
CA LEU A 18 11.01 1.17 3.64
C LEU A 18 10.71 2.60 4.06
N ALA A 19 11.67 3.50 3.85
CA ALA A 19 11.51 4.92 4.14
C ALA A 19 10.36 5.54 3.30
N ARG A 20 9.63 6.49 3.89
CA ARG A 20 8.61 7.27 3.15
C ARG A 20 9.30 8.01 2.00
N GLY A 21 8.82 7.79 0.77
CA GLY A 21 9.35 8.48 -0.42
C GLY A 21 10.30 7.66 -1.30
N ASN A 22 10.36 6.34 -1.16
CA ASN A 22 11.17 5.50 -2.05
C ASN A 22 10.87 5.77 -3.54
N LEU A 23 11.92 5.76 -4.36
CA LEU A 23 11.89 6.03 -5.80
C LEU A 23 10.82 5.21 -6.52
N ILE A 24 10.61 3.96 -6.11
CA ILE A 24 9.59 3.09 -6.73
C ILE A 24 8.18 3.64 -6.50
N HIS A 25 7.87 4.08 -5.28
CA HIS A 25 6.57 4.69 -4.98
C HIS A 25 6.40 6.03 -5.71
N ALA A 26 7.46 6.84 -5.83
CA ALA A 26 7.44 8.08 -6.60
C ALA A 26 7.20 7.83 -8.10
N SER A 27 7.83 6.80 -8.66
CA SER A 27 7.68 6.36 -10.05
C SER A 27 6.27 5.84 -10.32
N LEU A 28 5.71 5.00 -9.45
CA LEU A 28 4.33 4.51 -9.57
C LEU A 28 3.30 5.65 -9.48
N ARG A 29 3.53 6.63 -8.59
CA ARG A 29 2.71 7.86 -8.54
C ARG A 29 2.83 8.68 -9.81
N ARG A 30 4.01 8.79 -10.40
CA ARG A 30 4.22 9.50 -11.67
C ARG A 30 3.53 8.78 -12.82
N TRP A 31 3.62 7.45 -12.87
CA TRP A 31 2.92 6.60 -13.82
C TRP A 31 1.40 6.82 -13.73
N ALA A 32 0.79 6.59 -12.57
CA ALA A 32 -0.66 6.74 -12.40
C ALA A 32 -1.17 8.15 -12.77
N ARG A 33 -0.40 9.20 -12.46
CA ARG A 33 -0.72 10.57 -12.88
C ARG A 33 -0.65 10.76 -14.38
N TRP A 34 0.40 10.23 -15.02
CA TRP A 34 0.55 10.29 -16.48
C TRP A 34 -0.59 9.53 -17.17
N THR A 35 -0.94 8.34 -16.67
CA THR A 35 -2.03 7.53 -17.22
C THR A 35 -3.38 8.25 -17.10
N SER A 36 -3.66 8.84 -15.92
CA SER A 36 -4.87 9.64 -15.73
C SER A 36 -4.88 10.85 -16.66
N ARG A 37 -3.80 11.63 -16.78
CA ARG A 37 -3.80 12.83 -17.64
C ARG A 37 -3.89 12.51 -19.13
N SER A 38 -3.28 11.41 -19.57
CA SER A 38 -3.16 11.10 -21.00
C SER A 38 -4.38 10.34 -21.53
N LEU A 39 -5.06 9.56 -20.67
CA LEU A 39 -6.13 8.66 -21.09
C LEU A 39 -7.51 9.02 -20.53
N ASP A 40 -7.61 9.88 -19.49
CA ASP A 40 -8.90 10.33 -18.93
C ASP A 40 -9.44 11.54 -19.71
N ALA A 41 -10.16 11.27 -20.81
CA ALA A 41 -10.77 12.30 -21.66
C ALA A 41 -12.18 12.74 -21.19
N GLY A 42 -12.53 12.54 -19.92
CA GLY A 42 -13.80 13.00 -19.33
C GLY A 42 -15.04 12.14 -19.64
N LYS A 43 -14.88 11.01 -20.34
CA LYS A 43 -15.96 10.03 -20.57
C LYS A 43 -15.77 8.79 -19.68
N PRO A 44 -16.85 8.17 -19.16
CA PRO A 44 -16.74 7.02 -18.26
C PRO A 44 -16.00 5.82 -18.87
N ALA A 45 -16.10 5.60 -20.19
CA ALA A 45 -15.36 4.54 -20.88
C ALA A 45 -13.83 4.77 -20.88
N HIS A 46 -13.38 6.03 -20.86
CA HIS A 46 -11.96 6.38 -20.84
C HIS A 46 -11.36 6.18 -19.44
N GLY A 47 -12.18 6.29 -18.39
CA GLY A 47 -11.78 5.95 -17.01
C GLY A 47 -11.37 4.48 -16.85
N TRP A 48 -12.10 3.55 -17.47
CA TRP A 48 -11.75 2.12 -17.46
C TRP A 48 -10.42 1.83 -18.17
N VAL A 49 -10.17 2.49 -19.31
CA VAL A 49 -8.91 2.34 -20.05
C VAL A 49 -7.73 2.93 -19.25
N ALA A 50 -7.92 4.12 -18.67
CA ALA A 50 -6.92 4.74 -17.80
C ALA A 50 -6.63 3.86 -16.57
N TRP A 51 -7.65 3.21 -16.00
CA TRP A 51 -7.50 2.30 -14.86
C TRP A 51 -6.74 1.05 -15.25
N GLY A 52 -7.15 0.41 -16.34
CA GLY A 52 -6.49 -0.79 -16.88
C GLY A 52 -5.02 -0.53 -17.15
N MET A 53 -4.69 0.60 -17.78
CA MET A 53 -3.29 0.97 -18.02
C MET A 53 -2.54 1.31 -16.72
N ALA A 54 -3.20 1.95 -15.75
CA ALA A 54 -2.55 2.32 -14.49
C ALA A 54 -2.24 1.11 -13.60
N VAL A 55 -3.10 0.09 -13.62
CA VAL A 55 -3.04 -1.07 -12.73
C VAL A 55 -2.54 -2.34 -13.43
N LEU A 56 -3.15 -2.73 -14.55
CA LEU A 56 -2.85 -4.00 -15.22
C LEU A 56 -1.50 -3.97 -15.92
N ALA A 57 -1.10 -2.84 -16.53
CA ALA A 57 0.18 -2.80 -17.25
C ALA A 57 1.40 -3.04 -16.31
N PRO A 58 1.50 -2.41 -15.12
CA PRO A 58 2.58 -2.75 -14.18
C PRO A 58 2.47 -4.16 -13.60
N ALA A 59 1.25 -4.67 -13.37
CA ALA A 59 1.04 -6.03 -12.88
C ALA A 59 1.50 -7.08 -13.91
N LEU A 60 1.15 -6.89 -15.18
CA LEU A 60 1.59 -7.74 -16.30
C LEU A 60 3.10 -7.67 -16.52
N LEU A 61 3.70 -6.47 -16.41
CA LEU A 61 5.16 -6.32 -16.46
C LEU A 61 5.84 -7.11 -15.33
N THR A 62 5.30 -7.01 -14.12
CA THR A 62 5.82 -7.75 -12.95
C THR A 62 5.72 -9.26 -13.16
N LEU A 63 4.64 -9.73 -13.79
CA LEU A 63 4.45 -11.13 -14.16
C LEU A 63 5.45 -11.56 -15.23
N ALA A 64 5.65 -10.77 -16.28
CA ALA A 64 6.55 -11.10 -17.38
C ALA A 64 7.99 -11.24 -16.87
N VAL A 65 8.43 -10.32 -16.00
CA VAL A 65 9.74 -10.41 -15.32
C VAL A 65 9.81 -11.67 -14.45
N HIS A 66 8.74 -12.00 -13.71
CA HIS A 66 8.72 -13.20 -12.89
C HIS A 66 8.89 -14.49 -13.71
N TRP A 67 8.15 -14.63 -14.82
CA TRP A 67 8.27 -15.79 -15.70
C TRP A 67 9.63 -15.86 -16.40
N LEU A 68 10.18 -14.72 -16.83
CA LEU A 68 11.52 -14.66 -17.39
C LEU A 68 12.56 -15.16 -16.37
N LEU A 69 12.50 -14.65 -15.14
CA LEU A 69 13.42 -15.08 -14.08
C LEU A 69 13.20 -16.55 -13.70
N TRP A 70 11.95 -17.02 -13.71
CA TRP A 70 11.64 -18.43 -13.45
C TRP A 70 12.26 -19.34 -14.51
N SER A 71 12.20 -18.95 -15.78
CA SER A 71 12.79 -19.71 -16.89
C SER A 71 14.32 -19.80 -16.80
N VAL A 72 14.98 -18.82 -16.19
CA VAL A 72 16.43 -18.80 -15.98
C VAL A 72 16.81 -19.56 -14.71
N ASN A 73 16.19 -19.22 -13.57
CA ASN A 73 16.49 -19.83 -12.28
C ASN A 73 15.35 -19.57 -11.26
N VAL A 74 14.82 -20.64 -10.67
CA VAL A 74 13.78 -20.58 -9.63
C VAL A 74 14.18 -19.68 -8.44
N ALA A 75 15.46 -19.65 -8.06
CA ALA A 75 15.96 -18.78 -6.99
C ALA A 75 15.85 -17.29 -7.36
N LEU A 76 16.08 -16.90 -8.62
CA LEU A 76 15.90 -15.52 -9.06
C LEU A 76 14.42 -15.11 -9.02
N ALA A 77 13.52 -16.00 -9.45
CA ALA A 77 12.09 -15.77 -9.36
C ALA A 77 11.61 -15.63 -7.90
N PHE A 78 12.22 -16.39 -6.99
CA PHE A 78 12.00 -16.26 -5.54
C PHE A 78 12.44 -14.90 -5.02
N VAL A 79 13.68 -14.47 -5.32
CA VAL A 79 14.22 -13.15 -4.92
C VAL A 79 13.34 -12.03 -5.47
N TRP A 80 12.90 -12.13 -6.73
CA TRP A 80 11.96 -11.18 -7.32
C TRP A 80 10.64 -11.11 -6.56
N SER A 81 10.08 -12.26 -6.17
CA SER A 81 8.84 -12.31 -5.39
C SER A 81 9.00 -11.66 -4.02
N VAL A 82 10.13 -11.90 -3.34
CA VAL A 82 10.48 -11.23 -2.08
C VAL A 82 10.61 -9.73 -2.28
N ALA A 83 11.30 -9.28 -3.33
CA ALA A 83 11.51 -7.87 -3.62
C ALA A 83 10.18 -7.14 -3.92
N VAL A 84 9.31 -7.76 -4.71
CA VAL A 84 7.97 -7.22 -5.01
C VAL A 84 7.13 -7.15 -3.74
N LEU A 85 7.10 -8.20 -2.93
CA LEU A 85 6.40 -8.19 -1.64
C LEU A 85 6.97 -7.13 -0.71
N TYR A 86 8.28 -7.01 -0.61
CA TYR A 86 8.94 -5.99 0.21
C TYR A 86 8.50 -4.59 -0.20
N VAL A 87 8.56 -4.26 -1.48
CA VAL A 87 8.17 -2.93 -2.00
C VAL A 87 6.66 -2.68 -1.89
N THR A 88 5.85 -3.73 -2.02
CA THR A 88 4.40 -3.60 -1.96
C THR A 88 3.86 -3.64 -0.53
N LEU A 89 4.56 -4.23 0.43
CA LEU A 89 4.25 -4.14 1.86
C LEU A 89 4.68 -2.77 2.39
N GLY A 90 3.95 -2.28 3.39
CA GLY A 90 4.27 -0.99 4.03
C GLY A 90 4.05 -1.04 5.53
N PHE A 91 4.28 -2.21 6.14
CA PHE A 91 3.93 -2.53 7.53
C PHE A 91 4.46 -1.48 8.51
N ARG A 92 5.74 -1.15 8.39
CA ARG A 92 6.42 -0.37 9.41
C ARG A 92 6.18 1.13 9.29
N GLN A 93 5.64 1.61 8.16
CA GLN A 93 5.32 3.03 7.97
C GLN A 93 4.08 3.48 8.76
N PHE A 94 3.18 2.55 9.11
CA PHE A 94 1.95 2.84 9.86
C PHE A 94 1.99 2.31 11.30
N SER A 95 2.78 1.28 11.60
CA SER A 95 2.81 0.69 12.95
C SER A 95 3.36 1.63 14.01
N HIS A 96 4.34 2.48 13.68
CA HIS A 96 4.93 3.43 14.64
C HIS A 96 3.91 4.40 15.22
N TYR A 97 3.02 4.96 14.39
CA TYR A 97 1.95 5.81 14.91
C TYR A 97 1.05 5.10 15.92
N PHE A 98 0.72 3.83 15.67
CA PHE A 98 -0.09 3.07 16.61
C PHE A 98 0.65 2.85 17.92
N THR A 99 1.93 2.47 17.86
CA THR A 99 2.77 2.26 19.05
C THR A 99 2.94 3.56 19.83
N ASP A 100 3.33 4.66 19.18
CA ASP A 100 3.57 5.94 19.83
C ASP A 100 2.29 6.50 20.48
N ILE A 101 1.13 6.37 19.81
CA ILE A 101 -0.16 6.81 20.37
C ILE A 101 -0.58 5.93 21.54
N ARG A 102 -0.36 4.61 21.43
CA ARG A 102 -0.67 3.68 22.52
C ARG A 102 0.19 3.99 23.75
N ASP A 103 1.49 4.16 23.56
CA ASP A 103 2.42 4.44 24.65
C ASP A 103 2.04 5.76 25.36
N ALA A 104 1.71 6.81 24.59
CA ALA A 104 1.20 8.07 25.16
C ALA A 104 -0.12 7.89 25.94
N LEU A 105 -1.03 7.03 25.48
CA LEU A 105 -2.29 6.73 26.18
C LEU A 105 -2.08 5.86 27.43
N ASP A 106 -1.09 4.98 27.41
CA ASP A 106 -0.70 4.11 28.54
C ASP A 106 0.00 4.96 29.64
N ASP A 107 0.77 5.99 29.25
CA ASP A 107 1.41 6.97 30.14
C ASP A 107 0.46 8.07 30.65
N GLY A 108 -0.79 8.11 30.16
CA GLY A 108 -1.79 9.12 30.52
C GLY A 108 -1.61 10.48 29.86
N ASP A 109 -0.68 10.62 28.92
CA ASP A 109 -0.44 11.84 28.14
C ASP A 109 -1.39 11.93 26.94
N GLU A 110 -2.63 12.33 27.21
CA GLU A 110 -3.64 12.51 26.18
C GLU A 110 -3.31 13.64 25.19
N ALA A 111 -2.53 14.64 25.61
CA ALA A 111 -2.16 15.74 24.73
C ALA A 111 -1.24 15.25 23.60
N THR A 112 -0.20 14.48 23.95
CA THR A 112 0.68 13.84 22.98
C THR A 112 -0.06 12.84 22.11
N ALA A 113 -0.99 12.05 22.67
CA ALA A 113 -1.82 11.13 21.90
C ALA A 113 -2.69 11.86 20.84
N ARG A 114 -3.26 13.03 21.19
CA ARG A 114 -4.03 13.86 20.24
C ARG A 114 -3.13 14.44 19.15
N GLU A 115 -1.95 14.91 19.51
CA GLU A 115 -1.00 15.46 18.52
C GLU A 115 -0.55 14.39 17.52
N LEU A 116 -0.15 13.21 18.01
CA LEU A 116 0.24 12.09 17.16
C LEU A 116 -0.92 11.61 16.28
N LEU A 117 -2.15 11.57 16.80
CA LEU A 117 -3.34 11.25 16.02
C LEU A 117 -3.63 12.32 14.95
N ALA A 118 -3.51 13.60 15.27
CA ALA A 118 -3.67 14.71 14.34
C ALA A 118 -2.63 14.64 13.22
N GLN A 119 -1.36 14.36 13.56
CA GLN A 119 -0.28 14.18 12.59
C GLN A 119 -0.53 12.97 11.68
N TRP A 120 -1.03 11.86 12.23
CA TRP A 120 -1.32 10.65 11.45
C TRP A 120 -2.52 10.84 10.52
N ARG A 121 -3.60 11.45 11.01
CA ARG A 121 -4.86 11.64 10.28
C ARG A 121 -4.89 12.90 9.40
N GLN A 122 -3.98 13.84 9.62
CA GLN A 122 -3.97 15.18 9.00
C GLN A 122 -5.30 15.94 9.22
N VAL A 123 -5.85 15.86 10.44
CA VAL A 123 -7.06 16.59 10.88
C VAL A 123 -6.87 17.09 12.29
N ASP A 124 -7.55 18.19 12.65
CA ASP A 124 -7.55 18.71 14.01
C ASP A 124 -8.20 17.72 14.98
N ALA A 125 -7.39 17.18 15.89
CA ALA A 125 -7.79 16.24 16.95
C ALA A 125 -7.71 16.87 18.35
N SER A 126 -7.51 18.19 18.43
CA SER A 126 -7.21 18.93 19.66
C SER A 126 -8.27 18.81 20.75
N GLU A 127 -9.55 18.67 20.36
CA GLU A 127 -10.70 18.60 21.29
C GLU A 127 -11.26 17.19 21.48
N LEU A 128 -10.61 16.15 20.93
CA LEU A 128 -11.15 14.79 21.01
C LEU A 128 -11.05 14.20 22.43
N PRO A 129 -12.14 13.68 23.00
CA PRO A 129 -12.11 12.96 24.26
C PRO A 129 -11.37 11.62 24.11
N ARG A 130 -10.75 11.14 25.19
CA ARG A 130 -9.91 9.92 25.21
C ARG A 130 -10.54 8.70 24.54
N SER A 131 -11.82 8.44 24.82
CA SER A 131 -12.54 7.31 24.23
C SER A 131 -12.63 7.39 22.70
N GLU A 132 -12.74 8.60 22.15
CA GLU A 132 -12.74 8.83 20.71
C GLU A 132 -11.35 8.71 20.11
N ILE A 133 -10.29 9.11 20.82
CA ILE A 133 -8.90 8.87 20.38
C ILE A 133 -8.70 7.37 20.19
N VAL A 134 -9.03 6.54 21.20
CA VAL A 134 -8.89 5.08 21.12
C VAL A 134 -9.72 4.50 19.98
N ARG A 135 -10.98 4.93 19.83
CA ARG A 135 -11.87 4.49 18.73
C ARG A 135 -11.23 4.77 17.37
N HIS A 136 -10.77 6.00 17.14
CA HIS A 136 -10.18 6.40 15.86
C HIS A 136 -8.86 5.68 15.59
N VAL A 137 -8.02 5.48 16.61
CA VAL A 137 -6.76 4.73 16.52
C VAL A 137 -7.04 3.30 16.08
N ILE A 138 -8.00 2.61 16.70
CA ILE A 138 -8.37 1.24 16.33
C ILE A 138 -8.92 1.20 14.90
N GLU A 139 -9.87 2.08 14.57
CA GLU A 139 -10.47 2.13 13.24
C GLU A 139 -9.41 2.32 12.14
N TYR A 140 -8.51 3.29 12.33
CA TYR A 140 -7.44 3.54 11.36
C TYR A 140 -6.39 2.45 11.33
N SER A 141 -6.05 1.86 12.47
CA SER A 141 -5.10 0.76 12.53
C SER A 141 -5.62 -0.46 11.76
N VAL A 142 -6.90 -0.78 11.90
CA VAL A 142 -7.54 -1.89 11.16
C VAL A 142 -7.56 -1.60 9.66
N LEU A 143 -7.97 -0.40 9.25
CA LEU A 143 -7.97 -0.01 7.85
C LEU A 143 -6.56 0.00 7.25
N ALA A 144 -5.57 0.50 7.99
CA ALA A 144 -4.18 0.53 7.58
C ALA A 144 -3.62 -0.89 7.44
N ALA A 145 -3.82 -1.76 8.44
CA ALA A 145 -3.39 -3.15 8.39
C ALA A 145 -4.04 -3.90 7.21
N HIS A 146 -5.33 -3.68 6.97
CA HIS A 146 -6.03 -4.25 5.82
C HIS A 146 -5.39 -3.81 4.49
N ARG A 147 -5.22 -2.50 4.29
CA ARG A 147 -4.70 -1.93 3.04
C ARG A 147 -3.22 -2.19 2.82
N HIS A 148 -2.43 -2.31 3.89
CA HIS A 148 -0.99 -2.39 3.76
C HIS A 148 -0.41 -3.79 3.89
N VAL A 149 -1.11 -4.71 4.56
CA VAL A 149 -0.64 -6.07 4.82
C VAL A 149 -1.63 -7.09 4.27
N PHE A 150 -2.84 -7.15 4.83
CA PHE A 150 -3.74 -8.26 4.56
C PHE A 150 -4.18 -8.32 3.10
N GLY A 151 -4.54 -7.19 2.49
CA GLY A 151 -4.93 -7.16 1.10
C GLY A 151 -3.79 -7.52 0.14
N VAL A 152 -2.56 -7.07 0.42
CA VAL A 152 -1.37 -7.43 -0.38
C VAL A 152 -1.10 -8.93 -0.28
N LEU A 153 -1.08 -9.47 0.95
CA LEU A 153 -0.84 -10.89 1.18
C LEU A 153 -1.95 -11.78 0.62
N ALA A 154 -3.22 -11.36 0.73
CA ALA A 154 -4.35 -12.11 0.19
C ALA A 154 -4.26 -12.21 -1.34
N TRP A 155 -4.11 -11.08 -2.05
CA TRP A 155 -4.01 -11.10 -3.51
C TRP A 155 -2.73 -11.75 -4.01
N PHE A 156 -1.60 -11.58 -3.31
CA PHE A 156 -0.39 -12.35 -3.61
C PHE A 156 -0.64 -13.85 -3.47
N SER A 157 -1.27 -14.30 -2.39
CA SER A 157 -1.48 -15.73 -2.12
C SER A 157 -2.46 -16.37 -3.11
N VAL A 158 -3.59 -15.71 -3.38
CA VAL A 158 -4.59 -16.18 -4.35
C VAL A 158 -3.97 -16.28 -5.74
N LEU A 159 -3.28 -15.25 -6.20
CA LEU A 159 -2.66 -15.28 -7.52
C LEU A 159 -1.41 -16.17 -7.56
N ALA A 160 -0.70 -16.35 -6.45
CA ALA A 160 0.42 -17.28 -6.36
C ALA A 160 -0.05 -18.73 -6.55
N ALA A 161 -1.24 -19.09 -6.06
CA ALA A 161 -1.83 -20.40 -6.32
C ALA A 161 -2.07 -20.65 -7.83
N LEU A 162 -2.22 -19.58 -8.62
CA LEU A 162 -2.36 -19.60 -10.08
C LEU A 162 -1.03 -19.38 -10.82
N GLY A 163 0.10 -19.30 -10.11
CA GLY A 163 1.42 -19.00 -10.73
C GLY A 163 1.67 -17.52 -11.06
N LEU A 164 0.83 -16.61 -10.55
CA LEU A 164 0.83 -15.17 -10.82
C LEU A 164 1.19 -14.32 -9.57
N GLY A 165 1.82 -14.92 -8.57
CA GLY A 165 1.96 -14.36 -7.21
C GLY A 165 2.39 -12.89 -7.14
N PRO A 166 3.58 -12.52 -7.64
CA PRO A 166 4.08 -11.13 -7.58
C PRO A 166 3.16 -10.11 -8.25
N ALA A 167 2.48 -10.52 -9.33
CA ALA A 167 1.53 -9.65 -10.02
C ALA A 167 0.32 -9.30 -9.14
N GLY A 168 -0.11 -10.21 -8.27
CA GLY A 168 -1.21 -9.98 -7.34
C GLY A 168 -0.93 -8.90 -6.30
N ALA A 169 0.29 -8.88 -5.77
CA ALA A 169 0.71 -7.84 -4.84
C ALA A 169 0.68 -6.45 -5.49
N VAL A 170 1.19 -6.35 -6.72
CA VAL A 170 1.21 -5.09 -7.50
C VAL A 170 -0.20 -4.66 -7.89
N LEU A 171 -1.03 -5.60 -8.36
CA LEU A 171 -2.41 -5.35 -8.76
C LEU A 171 -3.22 -4.75 -7.61
N TYR A 172 -3.16 -5.37 -6.42
CA TYR A 172 -3.87 -4.86 -5.26
C TYR A 172 -3.35 -3.47 -4.86
N ARG A 173 -2.03 -3.30 -4.75
CA ARG A 173 -1.41 -2.04 -4.30
C ARG A 173 -1.75 -0.88 -5.23
N LEU A 174 -1.74 -1.10 -6.54
CA LEU A 174 -2.10 -0.06 -7.52
C LEU A 174 -3.60 0.20 -7.58
N SER A 175 -4.44 -0.83 -7.47
CA SER A 175 -5.90 -0.65 -7.40
C SER A 175 -6.31 0.20 -6.20
N GLU A 176 -5.74 -0.11 -5.03
CA GLU A 176 -5.97 0.62 -3.79
C GLU A 176 -5.49 2.08 -3.88
N PHE A 177 -4.31 2.30 -4.47
CA PHE A 177 -3.76 3.64 -4.67
C PHE A 177 -4.60 4.47 -5.64
N VAL A 178 -4.93 3.92 -6.81
CA VAL A 178 -5.68 4.61 -7.87
C VAL A 178 -7.08 4.98 -7.40
N SER A 179 -7.77 4.07 -6.70
CA SER A 179 -9.08 4.33 -6.11
C SER A 179 -9.07 5.55 -5.19
N ARG A 180 -8.08 5.64 -4.29
CA ARG A 180 -7.92 6.80 -3.40
C ARG A 180 -7.55 8.07 -4.14
N TYR A 181 -6.60 7.98 -5.06
CA TYR A 181 -6.13 9.14 -5.82
C TYR A 181 -7.25 9.79 -6.63
N TRP A 182 -8.09 8.99 -7.29
CA TRP A 182 -9.21 9.51 -8.05
C TRP A 182 -10.37 9.99 -7.19
N ALA A 183 -10.65 9.35 -6.06
CA ALA A 183 -11.65 9.85 -5.10
C ALA A 183 -11.25 11.18 -4.45
N TYR A 184 -9.95 11.48 -4.37
CA TYR A 184 -9.44 12.79 -3.96
C TYR A 184 -9.53 13.82 -5.09
N LYS A 185 -9.15 13.44 -6.32
CA LYS A 185 -9.27 14.30 -7.51
C LYS A 185 -10.73 14.72 -7.76
N SER A 186 -11.68 13.79 -7.67
CA SER A 186 -13.10 14.10 -7.89
C SER A 186 -13.65 15.11 -6.88
N ARG A 187 -13.21 15.02 -5.62
CA ARG A 187 -13.60 15.98 -4.58
C ARG A 187 -12.99 17.37 -4.77
N SER A 188 -11.79 17.46 -5.32
CA SER A 188 -11.08 18.74 -5.55
C SER A 188 -11.42 19.43 -6.87
N THR A 189 -12.00 18.72 -7.84
CA THR A 189 -12.42 19.29 -9.14
C THR A 189 -13.92 19.65 -9.15
N GLY A 190 -14.64 19.39 -8.05
CA GLY A 190 -16.07 19.65 -7.90
C GLY A 190 -16.42 21.04 -7.34
N GLU A 191 -15.49 21.99 -7.40
CA GLU A 191 -15.71 23.43 -7.15
C GLU A 191 -15.76 24.22 -8.46
#